data_AF-A0A9D4W9X8-F1
#
_entry.id   AF-A0A9D4W9X8-F1
#
_cell.length_a   1.000
_cell.length_b   1.000
_cell.length_c   1.000
_cell.angle_alpha   90.00
_cell.angle_beta   90.00
_cell.angle_gamma   90.00
#
_symmetry.space_group_name_H-M   'P 1'
#
loop_
_entity.id
_entity.type
_entity.pdbx_description
1 polymer ?
#
loop_
_entity_poly.entity_id
_entity_poly.type
_entity_poly.pdbx_seq_one_letter_code
_entity_poly.pdbx_strand_id
1 'polypeptide(L)'
;MNKKNANCSPGKTKKGDSNKVGNQDVEGFQNSSLVDETKNVNQESLVQQEIVEARDKLEKQKQDNRKKELDLLMIKSIQNENLLANLTIGDSIDLTKMIDEKIKEIDAKIASLD
;
A
#
# COMPACT_ATOMS: atom_id res chain seq x y z
N MET A 1 -51.44 69.34 37.47
CA MET A 1 -52.51 68.33 37.31
C MET A 1 -51.99 67.19 36.44
N ASN A 2 -52.21 65.95 36.90
CA ASN A 2 -52.18 64.65 36.21
C ASN A 2 -50.95 64.26 35.37
N LYS A 3 -50.05 63.44 35.91
CA LYS A 3 -50.11 61.95 35.96
C LYS A 3 -50.43 61.31 34.59
N LYS A 4 -49.45 60.64 34.00
CA LYS A 4 -49.61 59.31 33.38
C LYS A 4 -48.30 58.53 33.45
N ASN A 5 -48.35 57.54 34.33
CA ASN A 5 -47.37 56.51 34.62
C ASN A 5 -47.30 55.54 33.43
N ALA A 6 -46.12 55.31 32.85
CA ALA A 6 -45.91 54.27 31.85
C ALA A 6 -45.65 52.95 32.57
N ASN A 7 -46.72 52.17 32.78
CA ASN A 7 -46.62 50.79 33.22
C ASN A 7 -45.91 49.97 32.12
N CYS A 8 -44.70 49.53 32.40
CA CYS A 8 -44.01 48.48 31.65
C CYS A 8 -44.61 47.13 32.11
N SER A 9 -45.41 46.50 31.25
CA SER A 9 -45.86 45.12 31.46
C SER A 9 -44.78 44.14 30.97
N PRO A 10 -44.49 43.06 31.71
CA PRO A 10 -43.56 42.04 31.23
C PRO A 10 -44.21 41.28 30.06
N GLY A 11 -43.63 41.45 28.87
CA GLY A 11 -43.97 40.65 27.70
C GLY A 11 -43.76 39.18 28.04
N LYS A 12 -44.86 38.42 28.02
CA LYS A 12 -44.86 36.98 28.24
C LYS A 12 -43.95 36.33 27.20
N THR A 13 -42.89 35.66 27.64
CA THR A 13 -42.14 34.73 26.81
C THR A 13 -43.07 33.60 26.39
N LYS A 14 -43.51 33.63 25.13
CA LYS A 14 -44.04 32.43 24.48
C LYS A 14 -42.86 31.47 24.34
N LYS A 15 -42.77 30.48 25.22
CA LYS A 15 -42.05 29.23 24.97
C LYS A 15 -42.74 28.59 23.76
N GLY A 16 -42.19 28.84 22.57
CA GLY A 16 -42.50 28.04 21.40
C GLY A 16 -41.95 26.65 21.64
N ASP A 17 -42.83 25.65 21.57
CA ASP A 17 -42.43 24.25 21.50
C ASP A 17 -41.53 24.07 20.27
N SER A 18 -40.22 23.96 20.47
CA SER A 18 -39.25 23.72 19.39
C SER A 18 -38.13 22.80 19.86
N ASN A 19 -38.45 21.77 20.64
CA ASN A 19 -37.49 20.75 21.08
C ASN A 19 -37.81 19.36 20.53
N LYS A 20 -38.12 19.25 19.24
CA LYS A 20 -38.16 17.94 18.55
C LYS A 20 -37.49 17.87 17.18
N VAL A 21 -37.15 18.99 16.55
CA VAL A 21 -36.51 18.98 15.22
C VAL A 21 -34.98 19.07 15.30
N GLY A 22 -34.41 19.69 16.34
CA GLY A 22 -32.96 19.92 16.43
C GLY A 22 -32.08 18.70 16.76
N ASN A 23 -32.65 17.58 17.20
CA ASN A 23 -31.85 16.39 17.54
C ASN A 23 -31.70 15.40 16.37
N GLN A 24 -32.68 15.32 15.46
CA GLN A 24 -32.62 14.39 14.33
C GLN A 24 -31.61 14.80 13.27
N ASP A 25 -31.48 16.11 13.03
CA ASP A 25 -30.52 16.62 12.04
C ASP A 25 -29.08 16.43 12.52
N VAL A 26 -28.80 16.66 13.82
CA VAL A 26 -27.45 16.51 14.40
C VAL A 26 -26.98 15.06 14.42
N GLU A 27 -27.86 14.12 14.78
CA GLU A 27 -27.55 12.68 14.71
C GLU A 27 -27.33 12.23 13.25
N GLY A 28 -28.07 12.79 12.29
CA GLY A 28 -27.87 12.55 10.86
C GLY A 28 -26.47 12.95 10.39
N PHE A 29 -26.01 14.15 10.76
CA PHE A 29 -24.68 14.65 10.41
C PHE A 29 -23.53 13.89 11.08
N GLN A 30 -23.69 13.47 12.34
CA GLN A 30 -22.69 12.65 13.04
C GLN A 30 -22.57 11.26 12.40
N ASN A 31 -23.68 10.64 12.05
CA ASN A 31 -23.67 9.33 11.39
C ASN A 31 -23.09 9.40 9.98
N SER A 32 -23.38 10.45 9.20
CA SER A 32 -22.78 10.62 7.87
C SER A 32 -21.26 10.88 7.95
N SER A 33 -20.82 11.70 8.91
CA SER A 33 -19.39 12.00 9.11
C SER A 33 -18.60 10.74 9.48
N LEU A 34 -19.13 9.89 10.36
CA LEU A 34 -18.48 8.63 10.75
C LEU A 34 -18.42 7.62 9.59
N VAL A 35 -19.47 7.56 8.77
CA VAL A 35 -19.52 6.69 7.59
C VAL A 35 -18.50 7.16 6.53
N ASP A 36 -18.36 8.45 6.32
CA ASP A 36 -17.40 9.01 5.36
C ASP A 36 -15.95 8.83 5.84
N GLU A 37 -15.66 9.03 7.13
CA GLU A 37 -14.35 8.70 7.72
C GLU A 37 -14.01 7.21 7.56
N THR A 38 -14.96 6.32 7.87
CA THR A 38 -14.75 4.87 7.76
C THR A 38 -14.52 4.45 6.30
N LYS A 39 -15.26 5.03 5.35
CA LYS A 39 -15.06 4.79 3.91
C LYS A 39 -13.72 5.34 3.42
N ASN A 40 -13.30 6.51 3.90
CA ASN A 40 -12.02 7.11 3.54
C ASN A 40 -10.85 6.25 4.02
N VAL A 41 -10.88 5.81 5.29
CA VAL A 41 -9.87 4.89 5.86
C VAL A 41 -9.80 3.59 5.06
N ASN A 42 -10.94 3.08 4.58
CA ASN A 42 -10.98 1.87 3.77
C ASN A 42 -10.45 2.08 2.33
N GLN A 43 -10.53 3.28 1.77
CA GLN A 43 -9.90 3.58 0.47
C GLN A 43 -8.39 3.78 0.60
N GLU A 44 -7.96 4.49 1.64
CA GLU A 44 -6.54 4.67 1.94
C GLU A 44 -5.83 3.33 2.19
N SER A 45 -6.47 2.41 2.92
CA SER A 45 -5.91 1.07 3.16
C SER A 45 -5.80 0.24 1.88
N LEU A 46 -6.80 0.30 0.99
CA LEU A 46 -6.75 -0.36 -0.31
C LEU A 46 -5.60 0.16 -1.18
N VAL A 47 -5.43 1.48 -1.25
CA VAL A 47 -4.31 2.09 -2.00
C VAL A 47 -2.96 1.69 -1.42
N GLN A 48 -2.82 1.66 -0.08
CA GLN A 48 -1.60 1.20 0.57
C GLN A 48 -1.31 -0.27 0.26
N GLN A 49 -2.33 -1.13 0.28
CA GLN A 49 -2.19 -2.54 -0.07
C GLN A 49 -1.74 -2.71 -1.52
N GLU A 50 -2.35 -1.99 -2.47
CA GLU A 50 -1.95 -2.03 -3.88
C GLU A 50 -0.50 -1.59 -4.08
N ILE A 51 -0.04 -0.57 -3.34
CA ILE A 51 1.37 -0.14 -3.39
C ILE A 51 2.30 -1.25 -2.91
N VAL A 52 1.95 -1.96 -1.83
CA VAL A 52 2.75 -3.08 -1.32
C VAL A 52 2.80 -4.20 -2.35
N GLU A 53 1.65 -4.60 -2.90
CA GLU A 53 1.59 -5.65 -3.93
C GLU A 53 2.38 -5.28 -5.19
N ALA A 54 2.32 -4.03 -5.63
CA ALA A 54 3.09 -3.54 -6.77
C ALA A 54 4.60 -3.58 -6.51
N ARG A 55 5.03 -3.25 -5.28
CA ARG A 55 6.43 -3.33 -4.86
C ARG A 55 6.92 -4.78 -4.85
N ASP A 56 6.13 -5.70 -4.32
CA ASP A 56 6.48 -7.12 -4.27
C ASP A 56 6.58 -7.72 -5.69
N LYS A 57 5.63 -7.36 -6.57
CA LYS A 57 5.67 -7.75 -7.98
C LYS A 57 6.93 -7.20 -8.68
N LEU A 58 7.28 -5.94 -8.43
CA LEU A 58 8.48 -5.32 -8.98
C LEU A 58 9.76 -6.02 -8.50
N GLU A 59 9.84 -6.33 -7.21
CA GLU A 59 11.01 -7.00 -6.64
C GLU A 59 11.19 -8.41 -7.23
N LYS A 60 10.10 -9.17 -7.36
CA LYS A 60 10.12 -10.47 -8.03
C LYS A 60 10.59 -10.34 -9.49
N GLN A 61 10.07 -9.36 -10.22
CA GLN A 61 10.49 -9.12 -11.61
C GLN A 61 11.97 -8.74 -11.72
N LYS A 62 12.50 -7.93 -10.79
CA LYS A 62 13.92 -7.61 -10.75
C LYS A 62 14.77 -8.86 -10.53
N GLN A 63 14.37 -9.72 -9.61
CA GLN A 63 15.07 -10.99 -9.35
C GLN A 63 15.01 -11.93 -10.56
N ASP A 64 13.85 -12.08 -11.19
CA ASP A 64 13.68 -12.89 -12.39
C ASP A 64 14.52 -12.34 -13.57
N ASN A 65 14.56 -11.02 -13.74
CA ASN A 65 15.38 -10.38 -14.77
C ASN A 65 16.87 -10.58 -14.49
N ARG A 66 17.29 -10.40 -13.24
CA ARG A 66 18.67 -10.62 -12.82
C ARG A 66 19.11 -12.06 -13.11
N LYS A 67 18.25 -13.04 -12.81
CA LYS A 67 18.52 -14.45 -13.12
C LYS A 67 18.71 -14.67 -14.62
N LYS A 68 17.83 -14.13 -15.46
CA LYS A 68 17.93 -14.24 -16.93
C LYS A 68 19.19 -13.58 -17.50
N GLU A 69 19.59 -12.42 -16.96
CA GLU A 69 20.82 -11.73 -17.36
C GLU A 69 22.05 -12.59 -17.07
N LEU A 70 22.10 -13.20 -15.88
CA LEU A 70 23.19 -14.10 -15.48
C LEU A 70 23.19 -15.40 -16.28
N ASP A 71 22.03 -15.99 -16.59
CA ASP A 71 21.93 -17.16 -17.47
C ASP A 71 22.53 -16.85 -18.87
N LEU A 72 22.15 -15.71 -19.45
CA LEU A 72 22.68 -15.27 -20.75
C LEU A 72 24.19 -15.00 -20.68
N LEU A 73 24.66 -14.40 -19.60
CA LEU A 73 26.06 -14.13 -19.36
C LEU A 73 26.86 -15.43 -19.25
N MET A 74 26.37 -16.42 -18.50
CA MET A 74 27.01 -17.73 -18.34
C MET A 74 27.15 -18.42 -19.69
N ILE A 75 26.09 -18.46 -20.50
CA ILE A 75 26.12 -19.05 -21.85
C ILE A 75 27.17 -18.36 -22.73
N LYS A 76 27.17 -17.01 -22.73
CA LYS A 76 28.15 -16.24 -23.53
C LYS A 76 29.58 -16.47 -23.05
N SER A 77 29.80 -16.64 -21.75
CA SER A 77 31.11 -16.86 -21.16
C SER A 77 31.67 -18.25 -21.50
N ILE A 78 30.79 -19.26 -21.58
CA ILE A 78 31.16 -20.60 -22.07
C ILE A 78 31.56 -20.54 -23.57
N GLN A 79 30.94 -19.66 -24.35
CA GLN A 79 31.24 -19.50 -25.78
C GLN A 79 32.47 -18.63 -26.06
N ASN A 80 32.83 -17.71 -25.15
CA ASN A 80 33.97 -16.82 -25.29
C ASN A 80 34.50 -16.39 -23.90
N GLU A 81 35.69 -16.89 -23.55
CA GLU A 81 36.32 -16.68 -22.24
C GLU A 81 36.61 -15.20 -21.93
N ASN A 82 36.76 -14.35 -22.94
CA ASN A 82 37.08 -12.93 -22.76
C ASN A 82 35.89 -12.08 -22.27
N LEU A 83 34.66 -12.61 -22.24
CA LEU A 83 33.48 -11.86 -21.80
C LEU A 83 33.41 -11.63 -20.28
N LEU A 84 34.17 -12.42 -19.51
CA LEU A 84 34.22 -12.31 -18.05
C LEU A 84 35.01 -11.07 -17.57
N ALA A 85 35.77 -10.43 -18.45
CA ALA A 85 36.63 -9.29 -18.10
C ALA A 85 35.85 -8.04 -17.68
N ASN A 86 34.55 -7.94 -18.02
CA ASN A 86 33.71 -6.78 -17.73
C ASN A 86 32.67 -7.02 -16.62
N LEU A 87 32.81 -8.11 -15.86
CA LEU A 87 31.91 -8.41 -14.75
C LEU A 87 32.08 -7.42 -13.60
N THR A 88 30.97 -6.91 -13.09
CA THR A 88 30.99 -6.24 -11.80
C THR A 88 31.22 -7.28 -10.69
N ILE A 89 31.68 -6.84 -9.53
CA ILE A 89 31.84 -7.70 -8.35
C ILE A 89 30.49 -8.37 -8.00
N GLY A 90 29.38 -7.64 -8.15
CA GLY A 90 28.04 -8.18 -7.95
C GLY A 90 27.70 -9.30 -8.94
N ASP A 91 28.05 -9.13 -10.22
CA ASP A 91 27.85 -10.18 -11.23
C ASP A 91 28.65 -11.44 -10.89
N SER A 92 29.91 -11.30 -10.46
CA SER A 92 30.75 -12.43 -10.08
C SER A 92 30.20 -13.19 -8.86
N ILE A 93 29.70 -12.49 -7.84
CA ILE A 93 29.08 -13.10 -6.66
C ILE A 93 27.82 -13.88 -7.05
N ASP A 94 26.95 -13.27 -7.84
CA ASP A 94 25.69 -13.89 -8.23
C ASP A 94 25.91 -15.09 -9.17
N LEU A 95 26.87 -14.96 -10.10
CA LEU A 95 27.24 -16.04 -11.02
C LEU A 95 27.84 -17.23 -10.26
N THR A 96 28.64 -16.98 -9.22
CA THR A 96 29.19 -18.05 -8.36
C THR A 96 28.08 -18.84 -7.69
N LYS A 97 27.08 -18.16 -7.09
CA LYS A 97 25.91 -18.80 -6.48
C LYS A 97 25.11 -19.63 -7.48
N MET A 98 24.90 -19.10 -8.69
CA MET A 98 24.17 -19.80 -9.75
C MET A 98 24.89 -21.07 -10.20
N ILE A 99 26.22 -21.02 -10.35
CA ILE A 99 27.03 -22.20 -10.68
C ILE A 99 26.91 -23.27 -9.59
N ASP A 100 27.01 -22.88 -8.32
CA ASP A 100 26.86 -23.81 -7.20
C ASP A 100 25.47 -24.49 -7.19
N GLU A 101 24.41 -23.75 -7.48
CA GLU A 101 23.05 -24.29 -7.63
C GLU A 101 22.98 -25.30 -8.77
N LYS A 102 23.59 -24.99 -9.93
CA LYS A 102 23.59 -25.89 -11.09
C LYS A 102 24.40 -27.16 -10.88
N ILE A 103 25.54 -27.08 -10.19
CA ILE A 103 26.32 -28.27 -9.82
C ILE A 103 25.48 -29.18 -8.91
N LYS A 104 24.83 -28.62 -7.88
CA LYS A 104 23.94 -29.39 -6.99
C LYS A 104 22.78 -30.05 -7.75
N GLU A 105 22.16 -29.33 -8.70
CA GLU A 105 21.12 -29.91 -9.56
C GLU A 105 21.64 -31.08 -10.41
N ILE A 106 22.87 -30.98 -10.93
CA ILE A 106 23.51 -32.04 -11.72
C ILE A 106 23.81 -33.25 -10.83
N ASP A 107 24.42 -33.04 -9.66
CA ASP A 107 24.74 -34.11 -8.72
C ASP A 107 23.48 -34.86 -8.27
N ALA A 108 22.41 -34.14 -7.97
CA ALA A 108 21.11 -34.75 -7.62
C ALA A 108 20.53 -35.58 -8.78
N LYS A 109 20.68 -35.13 -10.03
CA LYS A 109 20.26 -35.90 -11.21
C LYS A 109 21.11 -37.15 -11.40
N ILE A 110 22.43 -37.05 -11.26
CA ILE A 110 23.34 -38.20 -11.35
C ILE A 110 22.97 -39.23 -10.28
N ALA A 111 22.79 -38.82 -9.03
CA ALA A 111 22.40 -39.71 -7.93
C ALA A 111 21.02 -40.37 -8.13
N SER A 112 20.14 -39.76 -8.93
CA SER A 112 18.82 -40.35 -9.27
C SER A 112 18.87 -41.38 -10.40
N LEU A 113 20.01 -41.49 -11.09
CA LEU A 113 20.25 -42.44 -12.18
C LEU A 113 21.01 -43.71 -11.74
N ASP A 114 21.59 -43.70 -10.53
CA ASP A 114 22.22 -44.85 -9.84
C ASP A 114 21.19 -45.70 -9.10
#